data_AF-A0A7C7CH23-F1
#
_entry.id   AF-A0A7C7CH23-F1
#
_cell.length_a   1.000
_cell.length_b   1.000
_cell.length_c   1.000
_cell.angle_alpha   90.00
_cell.angle_beta   90.00
_cell.angle_gamma   90.00
#
_symmetry.space_group_name_H-M   'P 1'
#
loop_
_entity.id
_entity.type
_entity.pdbx_description
1 polymer ?
#
loop_
_entity_poly.entity_id
_entity_poly.type
_entity_poly.pdbx_seq_one_letter_code
_entity_poly.pdbx_strand_id
1 'polypeptide(L)' 'MTYLLWLFFFVIIIFLGGVFHWSLKREPTEGKLEESDLEEWNCPTCSFTVQMGTECIYCGERKPAAGGKGQ' A
#
# COMPACT_ATOMS: atom_id res chain seq x y z
N MET A 1 -40.60 -0.80 -26.86
CA MET A 1 -39.22 -1.20 -27.23
C MET A 1 -38.16 -0.31 -26.57
N THR A 2 -38.26 1.02 -26.66
CA THR A 2 -37.30 1.95 -26.03
C THR A 2 -37.16 1.79 -24.51
N TYR A 3 -38.26 1.53 -23.79
CA TYR A 3 -38.24 1.32 -22.34
C TYR A 3 -37.48 0.06 -21.90
N LEU A 4 -37.53 -1.01 -22.71
CA LEU A 4 -36.80 -2.25 -22.41
C LEU A 4 -35.28 -2.04 -22.54
N LEU A 5 -34.86 -1.27 -23.54
CA LEU A 5 -33.46 -0.89 -23.70
C LEU A 5 -32.98 -0.02 -22.54
N TRP A 6 -33.78 0.96 -22.12
CA TRP A 6 -33.45 1.83 -21.00
C TRP A 6 -33.32 1.06 -19.68
N LEU A 7 -34.24 0.14 -19.39
CA LEU A 7 -34.15 -0.75 -18.21
C LEU A 7 -32.88 -1.60 -18.21
N PHE A 8 -32.51 -2.17 -19.36
CA PHE A 8 -31.29 -2.97 -19.48
C PHE A 8 -30.03 -2.14 -19.20
N PHE A 9 -29.95 -0.93 -19.75
CA PHE A 9 -28.85 -0.01 -19.47
C PHE A 9 -28.76 0.36 -17.97
N PHE A 10 -29.87 0.66 -17.32
CA PHE A 10 -29.87 0.97 -15.89
C PHE A 10 -29.38 -0.19 -15.01
N VAL A 11 -29.79 -1.42 -15.32
CA VAL A 11 -29.34 -2.62 -14.60
C VAL A 11 -27.83 -2.81 -14.75
N ILE A 12 -27.29 -2.61 -15.96
CA ILE A 12 -25.84 -2.71 -16.22
C ILE A 12 -25.07 -1.63 -15.46
N ILE A 13 -25.54 -0.38 -15.48
CA ILE A 13 -24.87 0.73 -14.80
C ILE A 13 -24.85 0.53 -13.29
N ILE A 14 -25.95 0.03 -12.70
CA ILE A 14 -25.99 -0.31 -11.26
C ILE A 14 -25.06 -1.48 -10.94
N PHE A 15 -24.99 -2.49 -11.80
CA PHE A 15 -24.11 -3.64 -11.58
C PHE A 15 -22.63 -3.24 -11.66
N LEU A 16 -22.25 -2.49 -12.71
CA LEU A 16 -20.90 -1.95 -12.87
C LEU A 16 -20.56 -0.97 -11.74
N GLY A 17 -21.48 -0.07 -11.40
CA GLY A 17 -21.33 0.87 -10.30
C GLY A 17 -21.21 0.18 -8.95
N GLY A 18 -21.95 -0.91 -8.71
CA GLY A 18 -21.88 -1.71 -7.48
C GLY A 18 -20.56 -2.46 -7.34
N VAL A 19 -20.09 -3.10 -8.41
CA VAL A 19 -18.76 -3.74 -8.45
C VAL A 19 -17.65 -2.70 -8.26
N PHE A 20 -17.80 -1.53 -8.87
CA PHE A 20 -16.82 -0.44 -8.76
C PHE A 20 -16.83 0.20 -7.37
N HIS A 21 -18.01 0.38 -6.77
CA HIS A 21 -18.14 0.81 -5.38
C HIS A 21 -17.52 -0.18 -4.42
N TRP A 22 -17.60 -1.49 -4.69
CA TRP A 22 -16.94 -2.50 -3.89
C TRP A 22 -15.41 -2.46 -4.07
N SER A 23 -14.94 -2.09 -5.27
CA SER A 23 -13.51 -1.88 -5.56
C SER A 23 -12.94 -0.65 -4.84
N LEU A 24 -13.67 0.48 -4.80
CA LEU A 24 -13.25 1.69 -4.07
C LEU A 24 -13.51 1.62 -2.57
N LYS A 25 -14.44 0.76 -2.11
CA LYS A 25 -14.67 0.45 -0.69
C LYS A 25 -13.77 -0.68 -0.20
N ARG A 26 -12.69 -1.00 -0.92
CA ARG A 26 -11.45 -1.33 -0.24
C ARG A 26 -11.03 -0.05 0.48
N GLU A 27 -11.53 0.11 1.70
CA GLU A 27 -10.86 0.94 2.69
C GLU A 27 -9.36 0.62 2.55
N PRO A 28 -8.48 1.60 2.33
CA PRO A 28 -7.10 1.41 2.73
C PRO A 28 -7.18 1.24 4.25
N THR A 29 -7.43 0.01 4.71
CA THR A 29 -7.18 -0.39 6.09
C THR A 29 -5.80 0.13 6.35
N GLU A 30 -5.71 1.06 7.29
CA GLU A 30 -4.50 1.73 7.69
C GLU A 30 -3.40 0.69 7.83
N GLY A 31 -2.58 0.59 6.78
CA GLY A 31 -1.44 -0.29 6.67
C GLY A 31 -0.30 0.28 7.50
N LYS A 32 -0.57 0.59 8.77
CA LYS A 32 0.45 0.87 9.79
C LYS A 32 1.09 -0.43 10.29
N LEU A 33 1.15 -1.43 9.43
CA LEU A 33 1.79 -2.73 9.58
C LEU A 33 2.34 -3.01 8.19
N GLU A 34 3.68 -3.08 8.06
CA GLU A 34 4.45 -3.37 6.84
C GLU A 34 4.99 -2.19 5.99
N GLU A 35 4.83 -0.90 6.34
CA GLU A 35 5.61 0.15 5.64
C GLU A 35 7.00 0.35 6.29
N SER A 36 7.12 0.08 7.59
CA SER A 36 8.39 0.26 8.34
C SER A 36 9.47 -0.76 7.98
N ASP A 37 9.08 -1.96 7.54
CA ASP A 37 10.00 -3.02 7.13
C ASP A 37 10.41 -2.90 5.65
N LEU A 38 9.65 -2.12 4.88
CA LEU A 38 9.95 -1.70 3.51
C LEU A 38 10.68 -0.34 3.46
N GLU A 39 10.80 0.37 4.59
CA GLU A 39 11.46 1.67 4.64
C GLU A 39 13.00 1.50 4.59
N GLU A 40 13.58 2.00 3.51
CA GLU A 40 15.01 2.03 3.26
C GLU A 40 15.72 2.80 4.37
N TRP A 41 16.79 2.23 4.93
CA TRP A 41 17.57 2.89 5.98
C TRP A 41 19.07 2.82 5.69
N ASN A 42 19.79 3.86 6.09
CA ASN A 42 21.24 3.89 5.94
C ASN A 42 21.89 3.29 7.20
N CYS A 43 22.75 2.29 7.01
CA CYS A 43 23.48 1.69 8.11
C CYS A 43 24.52 2.66 8.69
N PRO A 44 24.45 3.00 9.99
CA PRO A 44 25.38 3.97 10.60
C PRO A 44 26.84 3.47 10.64
N THR A 45 27.05 2.16 10.48
CA THR A 45 28.37 1.52 10.59
C THR A 45 29.10 1.46 9.24
N CYS A 46 28.40 1.12 8.16
CA CYS A 46 29.00 0.91 6.84
C CYS A 46 28.47 1.85 5.75
N SER A 47 27.59 2.79 6.11
CA SER A 47 26.96 3.76 5.21
C SER A 47 26.15 3.14 4.07
N PHE A 48 25.87 1.84 4.15
CA PHE A 48 25.13 1.09 3.15
C PHE A 48 23.63 1.32 3.29
N THR A 49 22.95 1.59 2.18
CA THR A 49 21.49 1.73 2.14
C THR A 49 20.83 0.36 2.09
N VAL A 50 20.26 -0.06 3.22
CA VAL A 50 19.50 -1.30 3.36
C VAL A 50 18.08 -1.04 2.88
N GLN A 51 17.69 -1.66 1.76
CA GLN A 51 16.40 -1.41 1.12
C GLN A 51 15.22 -2.07 1.82
N MET A 52 15.46 -3.16 2.56
CA MET A 52 14.43 -3.88 3.30
C MET A 52 15.03 -4.67 4.45
N GLY A 53 14.26 -4.84 5.52
CA GLY A 53 14.63 -5.66 6.67
C GLY A 53 15.36 -4.91 7.80
N THR A 54 15.45 -5.59 8.93
CA THR A 54 15.94 -5.03 10.20
C THR A 54 17.43 -5.24 10.43
N GLU A 55 18.17 -5.80 9.48
CA GLU A 55 19.60 -6.10 9.60
C GLU A 55 20.37 -5.72 8.33
N CYS A 56 21.58 -5.21 8.51
CA CYS A 56 22.45 -4.87 7.40
C CYS A 56 23.15 -6.13 6.86
N ILE A 57 22.99 -6.43 5.56
CA ILE A 57 23.62 -7.58 4.90
C ILE A 57 25.16 -7.56 4.90
N TYR A 58 25.78 -6.38 5.10
CA TYR A 58 27.23 -6.23 5.05
C TYR A 58 27.91 -6.31 6.41
N CYS A 59 27.29 -5.74 7.45
CA CYS A 59 27.91 -5.64 8.78
C CYS A 59 27.09 -6.32 9.89
N GLY A 60 25.88 -6.79 9.60
CA GLY A 60 24.99 -7.41 10.59
C GLY A 60 24.39 -6.44 11.61
N GLU A 61 24.61 -5.12 11.44
CA GLU A 61 24.04 -4.10 12.31
C GLU A 61 22.52 -4.10 12.23
N ARG A 62 21.84 -3.94 13.36
CA ARG A 62 20.37 -3.90 13.39
C ARG A 62 19.85 -2.50 13.06
N LYS A 63 18.70 -2.44 12.40
CA LYS A 63 17.99 -1.20 12.10
C LYS A 63 17.74 -0.46 13.42
N PRO A 64 18.20 0.80 13.55
CA PRO A 64 17.89 1.59 14.74
C PRO A 64 16.38 1.78 14.81
N ALA A 65 15.80 1.55 16.00
CA ALA A 65 14.37 1.69 16.26
C ALA A 65 13.96 3.17 16.28
N ALA A 66 14.00 3.84 15.13
CA ALA A 66 13.61 5.22 14.96
C ALA A 66 13.17 5.46 13.52
N GLY A 67 11.89 5.16 13.23
CA GLY A 67 11.21 5.91 12.19
C GLY A 67 11.24 7.40 12.56
N GLY A 68 11.91 8.20 11.74
CA GLY A 68 11.81 9.66 11.75
C GLY A 68 12.63 10.42 12.78
N LYS A 69 13.82 10.89 12.38
CA LYS A 69 14.17 12.33 12.30
C LYS A 69 15.63 12.48 11.91
N GLY A 70 15.86 12.98 10.69
CA GLY A 70 17.20 13.23 10.21
C GLY A 70 17.34 14.01 8.90
N GLN A 71 16.29 14.66 8.37
CA GLN A 71 16.39 15.91 7.58
C GLN A 71 15.02 16.55 7.40
#